data_AF-A0A9X4ELB0-F1
#
_entry.id   AF-A0A9X4ELB0-F1
#
_cell.length_a   1.000
_cell.length_b   1.000
_cell.length_c   1.000
_cell.angle_alpha   90.00
_cell.angle_beta   90.00
_cell.angle_gamma   90.00
#
_symmetry.space_group_name_H-M   'P 1'
#
loop_
_entity.id
_entity.type
_entity.pdbx_description
1 polymer ?
#
loop_
_entity_poly.entity_id
_entity_poly.type
_entity_poly.pdbx_seq_one_letter_code
_entity_poly.pdbx_strand_id
1 'polypeptide(L)' 'MAEARFPWHEAMAFGFGHLRLGPDAFWRMTLKELSAAASAHGRQTNDPISRERFAALQAAYPDKGDGNGD' A
#
# COMPACT_ATOMS: atom_id res chain seq x y z
N MET A 1 -8.62 13.21 13.81
CA MET A 1 -8.45 12.08 12.88
C MET A 1 -9.38 12.34 11.71
N ALA A 2 -8.88 12.52 10.50
CA ALA A 2 -9.74 12.77 9.34
C ALA A 2 -10.57 11.50 9.07
N GLU A 3 -11.89 11.65 8.94
CA GLU A 3 -12.78 10.55 8.57
C GLU A 3 -12.40 10.09 7.15
N ALA A 4 -11.69 8.97 7.07
CA ALA A 4 -11.20 8.45 5.81
C ALA A 4 -12.41 8.00 4.99
N ARG A 5 -12.76 8.80 3.99
CA ARG A 5 -13.77 8.41 2.99
C ARG A 5 -13.31 7.12 2.33
N PHE A 6 -14.26 6.21 2.10
CA PHE A 6 -13.95 4.95 1.44
C PHE A 6 -13.28 5.18 0.07
N PRO A 7 -12.15 4.50 -0.24
CA PRO A 7 -11.34 4.76 -1.43
C PRO A 7 -11.96 4.12 -2.67
N TRP A 8 -13.04 4.73 -3.19
CA TRP A 8 -13.80 4.22 -4.33
C TRP A 8 -12.96 3.96 -5.60
N HIS A 9 -12.00 4.84 -5.88
CA HIS A 9 -11.14 4.70 -7.05
C HIS A 9 -10.29 3.42 -6.99
N GLU A 10 -9.66 3.15 -5.85
CA GLU A 10 -8.82 1.96 -5.64
C GLU A 10 -9.65 0.69 -5.66
N ALA A 11 -10.82 0.70 -5.02
CA ALA A 11 -11.74 -0.43 -5.01
C ALA A 11 -12.21 -0.81 -6.43
N MET A 12 -12.59 0.17 -7.25
CA MET A 12 -13.01 -0.08 -8.65
C MET A 12 -11.84 -0.48 -9.54
N ALA A 13 -10.66 0.13 -9.38
CA ALA A 13 -9.47 -0.25 -10.13
C ALA A 13 -9.02 -1.69 -9.81
N PHE A 14 -9.14 -2.10 -8.54
CA PHE A 14 -8.88 -3.47 -8.12
C PHE A 14 -9.93 -4.45 -8.67
N GLY A 15 -11.22 -4.15 -8.53
CA GLY A 15 -12.32 -5.00 -8.99
C GLY A 15 -12.35 -5.20 -10.51
N PHE A 16 -12.25 -4.11 -11.28
CA PHE A 16 -12.33 -4.16 -12.74
C PHE A 16 -11.00 -4.49 -13.41
N GLY A 17 -9.88 -4.04 -12.84
CA GLY A 17 -8.55 -4.26 -13.41
C GLY A 17 -7.95 -5.61 -12.99
N HIS A 18 -7.78 -5.82 -11.69
CA HIS A 18 -7.03 -6.96 -11.16
C HIS A 18 -7.88 -8.23 -11.08
N LEU A 19 -9.12 -8.12 -10.58
CA LEU A 19 -10.03 -9.26 -10.51
C LEU A 19 -10.79 -9.50 -11.83
N ARG A 20 -10.72 -8.55 -12.78
CA ARG A 20 -11.41 -8.58 -14.08
C ARG A 20 -12.90 -8.87 -13.96
N LEU A 21 -13.52 -8.40 -12.88
CA LEU A 21 -14.96 -8.58 -12.65
C LEU A 21 -15.76 -7.67 -13.58
N GLY A 22 -16.91 -8.18 -14.04
CA GLY A 22 -17.93 -7.31 -14.63
C GLY A 22 -18.57 -6.41 -13.57
N PRO A 23 -19.17 -5.27 -13.95
CA PRO A 23 -19.84 -4.35 -13.02
C PRO A 23 -20.86 -5.03 -12.10
N ASP A 24 -21.68 -5.94 -12.62
CA ASP A 24 -22.69 -6.66 -11.84
C ASP A 24 -22.06 -7.52 -10.73
N ALA A 25 -21.04 -8.31 -11.07
CA ALA A 25 -20.34 -9.15 -10.12
C ALA A 25 -19.64 -8.33 -9.02
N PHE A 26 -19.04 -7.19 -9.38
CA PHE A 26 -18.41 -6.28 -8.43
C PHE A 26 -19.43 -5.69 -7.43
N TRP A 27 -20.59 -5.21 -7.92
CA TRP A 27 -21.61 -4.60 -7.06
C TRP A 27 -22.41 -5.61 -6.23
N ARG A 28 -22.47 -6.87 -6.66
CA ARG A 28 -23.09 -7.96 -5.88
C ARG A 28 -22.17 -8.50 -4.77
N MET A 29 -20.86 -8.27 -4.89
CA MET A 29 -19.88 -8.73 -3.91
C MET A 29 -20.01 -7.94 -2.60
N THR A 30 -19.80 -8.62 -1.48
CA THR A 30 -19.81 -7.99 -0.15
C THR A 30 -18.48 -7.29 0.15
N LEU A 31 -18.49 -6.30 1.05
CA LEU A 31 -17.26 -5.64 1.51
C LEU A 31 -16.25 -6.62 2.16
N LYS A 32 -16.74 -7.69 2.79
CA LYS A 32 -15.90 -8.75 3.37
C LYS A 32 -15.16 -9.55 2.30
N GLU A 33 -15.85 -9.90 1.23
CA GLU A 33 -15.25 -10.57 0.06
C GLU A 33 -14.26 -9.66 -0.66
N LEU A 34 -14.60 -8.37 -0.82
CA LEU A 34 -13.67 -7.38 -1.37
C LEU A 34 -12.40 -7.25 -0.52
N SER A 35 -12.54 -7.17 0.81
CA SER A 35 -11.41 -7.10 1.75
C SER A 35 -10.52 -8.36 1.69
N ALA A 36 -11.15 -9.55 1.63
CA ALA A 36 -10.43 -10.81 1.49
C ALA A 36 -9.65 -10.87 0.17
N ALA A 37 -10.28 -10.47 -0.94
CA ALA A 37 -9.63 -10.43 -2.26
C ALA A 37 -8.48 -9.41 -2.29
N ALA A 38 -8.69 -8.22 -1.73
CA ALA A 38 -7.66 -7.19 -1.61
C ALA A 38 -6.48 -7.65 -0.74
N SER A 39 -6.74 -8.41 0.33
CA SER A 39 -5.69 -8.96 1.20
C SER A 39 -4.90 -10.10 0.56
N ALA A 40 -5.52 -10.84 -0.37
CA ALA A 40 -4.83 -11.87 -1.16
C ALA A 40 -3.93 -11.26 -2.24
N HIS A 41 -4.29 -10.09 -2.77
CA HIS A 41 -3.54 -9.40 -3.83
C HIS A 41 -2.51 -8.41 -3.29
N GLY A 42 -2.86 -7.73 -2.21
CA GLY A 42 -1.97 -6.88 -1.45
C GLY A 42 -1.03 -7.75 -0.63
N ARG A 43 0.23 -7.85 -1.08
CA ARG A 43 1.34 -8.18 -0.18
C ARG A 43 1.14 -7.35 1.08
N GLN A 44 1.14 -7.97 2.26
CA GLN A 44 1.09 -7.26 3.54
C GLN A 44 2.20 -6.21 3.55
N THR A 45 1.90 -4.97 3.19
CA THR A 45 2.86 -3.86 3.06
C THR A 45 2.60 -2.81 4.11
N ASN A 46 2.35 -3.27 5.33
CA ASN A 46 2.42 -2.41 6.51
C ASN A 46 3.35 -3.00 7.56
N ASP A 47 4.29 -3.85 7.15
CA ASP A 47 5.37 -4.17 8.07
C ASP A 47 6.32 -2.97 8.11
N PRO A 48 6.52 -2.33 9.27
CA PRO A 48 7.46 -1.22 9.40
C PRO A 48 8.84 -1.70 8.93
N ILE A 49 9.59 -0.84 8.24
CA ILE A 49 10.97 -1.18 7.87
C ILE A 49 11.74 -1.59 9.13
N SER A 50 12.36 -2.77 9.11
CA SER A 50 13.13 -3.23 10.26
C SER A 50 14.31 -2.29 10.51
N ARG A 51 14.72 -2.15 11.77
CA ARG A 51 15.88 -1.34 12.17
C ARG A 51 17.14 -1.73 11.40
N GLU A 52 17.31 -3.02 11.13
CA GLU A 52 18.42 -3.56 10.35
C GLU A 52 18.41 -3.06 8.90
N ARG A 53 17.23 -3.07 8.25
CA ARG A 53 17.07 -2.60 6.87
C ARG A 53 17.27 -1.09 6.77
N PHE A 54 16.85 -0.35 7.78
CA PHE A 54 17.12 1.08 7.86
C PHE A 54 18.61 1.37 8.04
N ALA A 55 19.30 0.65 8.93
CA ALA A 55 20.74 0.80 9.15
C ALA A 55 21.56 0.47 7.88
N ALA A 56 21.17 -0.56 7.14
CA ALA A 56 21.79 -0.91 5.86
C ALA A 56 21.66 0.21 4.82
N LEU A 57 20.53 0.91 4.79
CA LEU A 57 20.32 2.05 3.89
C LEU A 57 21.17 3.25 4.29
N GLN A 58 21.29 3.56 5.58
CA GLN A 58 22.16 4.63 6.06
C GLN A 58 23.63 4.40 5.70
N ALA A 59 24.11 3.14 5.81
CA ALA A 59 25.47 2.79 5.43
C ALA A 59 25.70 2.86 3.91
N ALA A 60 24.69 2.49 3.11
CA ALA A 60 24.77 2.50 1.65
C ALA A 60 24.68 3.93 1.06
N TYR A 61 23.96 4.83 1.72
CA TYR A 61 23.75 6.21 1.29
C TYR A 61 24.09 7.17 2.44
N PRO A 62 25.39 7.32 2.78
CA PRO A 62 25.79 8.28 3.79
C PRO A 62 25.55 9.70 3.26
N ASP A 63 24.81 10.50 4.03
CA ASP A 63 24.61 11.90 3.71
C ASP A 63 25.97 12.61 3.68
N LYS A 64 26.30 13.23 2.55
CA LYS A 64 27.46 14.09 2.45
C LYS A 64 27.08 15.40 3.10
N GLY A 65 27.46 15.58 4.37
CA GLY A 65 27.54 16.90 4.96
C GLY A 65 28.47 17.74 4.09
N ASP A 66 27.90 18.68 3.36
CA ASP A 66 28.57 19.86 2.86
C ASP A 66 29.29 20.49 4.05
N GLY A 67 30.62 20.36 4.03
CA GLY A 67 31.49 20.90 5.05
C GLY A 67 31.31 22.40 5.12
N ASN A 68 30.73 22.89 6.21
CA ASN A 68 31.01 24.22 6.71
C ASN A 68 30.71 24.30 8.20
N GLY A 69 31.76 24.24 9.00
CA GLY A 69 31.71 24.38 10.45
C GLY A 69 33.10 24.30 11.08
N ASP A 70 34.09 24.92 10.44
CA ASP A 70 35.26 25.48 11.13
C ASP A 70 34.93 26.93 11.51
#